data_AF-A0A9E4RZR7-F1
#
_entry.id   AF-A0A9E4RZR7-F1
#
_cell.length_a   1.000
_cell.length_b   1.000
_cell.length_c   1.000
_cell.angle_alpha   90.00
_cell.angle_beta   90.00
_cell.angle_gamma   90.00
#
_symmetry.space_group_name_H-M   'P 1'
#
loop_
_entity.id
_entity.type
_entity.pdbx_description
1 polymer ?
#
loop_
_entity_poly.entity_id
_entity_poly.type
_entity_poly.pdbx_seq_one_letter_code
_entity_poly.pdbx_strand_id
1 'polypeptide(L)'
;MSDEEIVDKMEAVWRSIENLCSSLSDQDWATTTDCPGWSVQDQLSHLVGSETRLLGRPAPDHTPKELSHTKNEAGARNEVLVDWRRSWPGPRVLEEFREVTGLRLEVLRAMGPGDFEAETQTPIGPGTVRDLLAIRIFDAWVHEQDMRRAVNRPGHLEGPVAEHAMGRMAMAMPYVIGRKVQPADGTEVVFDVTG
;
A
#
# COMPACT_ATOMS: atom_id res chain seq x y z
N MET A 1 -0.60 -15.72 -12.53
CA MET A 1 -1.77 -15.20 -11.80
C MET A 1 -2.77 -14.75 -12.84
N SER A 2 -3.99 -15.26 -12.80
CA SER A 2 -5.07 -14.83 -13.69
C SER A 2 -5.57 -13.42 -13.33
N ASP A 3 -6.39 -12.84 -14.21
CA ASP A 3 -7.05 -11.55 -13.97
C ASP A 3 -7.98 -11.59 -12.76
N GLU A 4 -8.70 -12.70 -12.61
CA GLU A 4 -9.58 -12.91 -11.46
C GLU A 4 -8.77 -13.04 -10.16
N GLU A 5 -7.69 -13.83 -10.16
CA GLU A 5 -6.84 -14.03 -8.98
C GLU A 5 -6.19 -12.72 -8.50
N ILE A 6 -5.78 -11.82 -9.41
CA ILE A 6 -5.17 -10.55 -9.01
C ILE A 6 -6.20 -9.58 -8.43
N VAL A 7 -7.42 -9.56 -8.97
CA VAL A 7 -8.52 -8.75 -8.41
C VAL A 7 -8.99 -9.31 -7.07
N ASP A 8 -9.08 -10.62 -6.92
CA ASP A 8 -9.42 -11.28 -5.65
C ASP A 8 -8.43 -10.94 -4.55
N LYS A 9 -7.12 -10.93 -4.85
CA LYS A 9 -6.08 -10.51 -3.89
C LYS A 9 -6.21 -9.04 -3.50
N MET A 10 -6.53 -8.16 -4.46
CA MET A 10 -6.74 -6.74 -4.17
C MET A 10 -7.96 -6.53 -3.26
N GLU A 11 -9.05 -7.23 -3.53
CA GLU A 11 -10.24 -7.20 -2.68
C GLU A 11 -9.95 -7.77 -1.28
N ALA A 12 -9.23 -8.90 -1.19
CA ALA A 12 -8.90 -9.53 0.08
C ALA A 12 -8.09 -8.61 0.99
N VAL A 13 -7.08 -7.90 0.44
CA VAL A 13 -6.28 -6.97 1.25
C VAL A 13 -7.09 -5.76 1.71
N TRP A 14 -7.95 -5.19 0.86
CA TRP A 14 -8.82 -4.10 1.28
C TRP A 14 -9.80 -4.52 2.36
N ARG A 15 -10.43 -5.70 2.25
CA ARG A 15 -11.31 -6.24 3.29
C ARG A 15 -10.58 -6.46 4.61
N SER A 16 -9.34 -6.95 4.56
CA SER A 16 -8.53 -7.15 5.78
C SER A 16 -8.23 -5.83 6.49
N ILE A 17 -7.87 -4.80 5.73
CA ILE A 17 -7.65 -3.43 6.25
C ILE A 17 -8.95 -2.87 6.83
N GLU A 18 -10.07 -2.98 6.11
CA GLU A 18 -11.36 -2.52 6.60
C GLU A 18 -11.74 -3.18 7.94
N ASN A 19 -11.54 -4.51 8.04
CA ASN A 19 -11.81 -5.26 9.26
C ASN A 19 -10.94 -4.80 10.43
N LEU A 20 -9.64 -4.56 10.20
CA LEU A 20 -8.75 -3.99 11.21
C LEU A 20 -9.27 -2.62 11.68
N CYS A 21 -9.46 -1.70 10.73
CA CYS A 21 -9.83 -0.31 10.99
C CYS A 21 -11.19 -0.16 11.66
N SER A 22 -12.15 -1.05 11.39
CA SER A 22 -13.50 -1.04 11.98
C SER A 22 -13.51 -1.25 13.50
N SER A 23 -12.42 -1.76 14.07
CA SER A 23 -12.30 -2.10 15.49
C SER A 23 -11.33 -1.20 16.26
N LEU A 24 -10.83 -0.13 15.63
CA LEU A 24 -9.85 0.78 16.21
C LEU A 24 -10.54 1.84 17.07
N SER A 25 -9.94 2.13 18.22
CA SER A 25 -10.28 3.29 19.05
C SER A 25 -9.64 4.57 18.50
N ASP A 26 -10.08 5.74 18.98
CA ASP A 26 -9.45 7.02 18.61
C ASP A 26 -7.95 7.07 18.98
N GLN A 27 -7.55 6.39 20.05
CA GLN A 27 -6.15 6.27 20.43
C GLN A 27 -5.37 5.39 19.45
N ASP A 28 -5.96 4.28 18.99
CA ASP A 28 -5.33 3.40 18.00
C ASP A 28 -5.06 4.17 16.69
N TRP A 29 -6.04 4.96 16.21
CA TRP A 29 -5.88 5.79 15.01
C TRP A 29 -4.71 6.77 15.09
N ALA A 30 -4.48 7.36 16.27
CA ALA A 30 -3.40 8.32 16.51
C ALA A 30 -2.03 7.65 16.76
N THR A 31 -1.97 6.31 16.80
CA THR A 31 -0.73 5.60 17.16
C THR A 31 0.29 5.69 16.02
N THR A 32 1.53 6.04 16.34
CA THR A 32 2.63 6.16 15.37
C THR A 32 3.04 4.79 14.84
N THR A 33 3.32 4.72 13.54
CA THR A 33 3.84 3.51 12.89
C THR A 33 5.35 3.59 12.69
N ASP A 34 5.95 2.51 12.18
CA ASP A 34 7.37 2.51 11.79
C ASP A 34 7.67 3.41 10.59
N CYS A 35 6.65 3.83 9.83
CA CYS A 35 6.79 4.84 8.79
C CYS A 35 6.97 6.22 9.45
N PRO A 36 8.14 6.87 9.32
CA PRO A 36 8.42 8.11 10.02
C PRO A 36 7.39 9.19 9.70
N GLY A 37 6.82 9.79 10.74
CA GLY A 37 5.80 10.84 10.61
C GLY A 37 4.37 10.34 10.37
N TRP A 38 4.14 9.03 10.22
CA TRP A 38 2.83 8.48 9.90
C TRP A 38 2.24 7.68 11.06
N SER A 39 1.04 8.08 11.47
CA SER A 39 0.12 7.33 12.33
C SER A 39 -0.64 6.24 11.56
N VAL A 40 -1.39 5.41 12.27
CA VAL A 40 -2.32 4.43 11.67
C VAL A 40 -3.31 5.11 10.71
N GLN A 41 -3.82 6.29 11.07
CA GLN A 41 -4.68 7.08 10.18
C GLN A 41 -3.95 7.55 8.91
N ASP A 42 -2.67 7.93 9.02
CA ASP A 42 -1.88 8.37 7.88
C ASP A 42 -1.62 7.22 6.89
N GLN A 43 -1.39 5.99 7.40
CA GLN A 43 -1.28 4.79 6.56
C GLN A 43 -2.55 4.56 5.73
N LEU A 44 -3.72 4.59 6.37
CA LEU A 44 -4.98 4.44 5.65
C LEU A 44 -5.20 5.59 4.66
N SER A 45 -4.87 6.82 5.05
CA SER A 45 -4.99 8.02 4.21
C SER A 45 -4.16 7.92 2.93
N HIS A 46 -2.95 7.34 2.99
CA HIS A 46 -2.12 7.06 1.83
C HIS A 46 -2.78 6.07 0.87
N LEU A 47 -3.38 5.00 1.39
CA LEU A 47 -4.10 4.02 0.58
C LEU A 47 -5.34 4.64 -0.09
N VAL A 48 -6.12 5.42 0.66
CA VAL A 48 -7.26 6.17 0.12
C VAL A 48 -6.83 7.12 -0.99
N GLY A 49 -5.75 7.87 -0.77
CA GLY A 49 -5.20 8.80 -1.77
C GLY A 49 -4.78 8.10 -3.05
N SER A 50 -4.11 6.95 -2.92
CA SER A 50 -3.68 6.13 -4.05
C SER A 50 -4.87 5.63 -4.87
N GLU A 51 -5.90 5.08 -4.23
CA GLU A 51 -7.09 4.57 -4.92
C GLU A 51 -7.96 5.69 -5.52
N THR A 52 -8.07 6.84 -4.83
CA THR A 52 -8.71 8.06 -5.34
C THR A 52 -8.08 8.49 -6.66
N ARG A 53 -6.74 8.53 -6.73
CA ARG A 53 -6.00 8.88 -7.95
C ARG A 53 -6.24 7.85 -9.06
N LEU A 54 -6.31 6.56 -8.73
CA LEU A 54 -6.58 5.50 -9.71
C LEU A 54 -8.01 5.53 -10.25
N LEU A 55 -8.96 6.13 -9.51
CA LEU A 55 -10.29 6.48 -10.03
C LEU A 55 -10.27 7.74 -10.92
N GLY A 56 -9.11 8.37 -11.14
CA GLY A 56 -8.99 9.60 -11.93
C GLY A 56 -9.51 10.84 -11.21
N ARG A 57 -9.78 10.78 -9.90
CA ARG A 57 -10.19 11.94 -9.12
C ARG A 57 -9.01 12.91 -8.96
N PRO A 58 -9.23 14.23 -9.00
CA PRO A 58 -8.17 15.22 -8.84
C PRO A 58 -7.57 15.14 -7.42
N ALA A 59 -6.27 15.44 -7.32
CA ALA A 59 -5.64 15.64 -6.02
C ALA A 59 -6.23 16.91 -5.35
N PRO A 60 -6.32 16.93 -4.01
CA PRO A 60 -6.74 18.13 -3.28
C PRO A 60 -5.74 19.27 -3.49
N ASP A 61 -6.25 20.50 -3.53
CA ASP A 61 -5.42 21.70 -3.43
C ASP A 61 -4.99 21.89 -1.97
N HIS A 62 -3.90 21.22 -1.59
CA HIS A 62 -3.43 21.15 -0.22
C HIS A 62 -1.90 21.24 -0.14
N THR A 63 -1.40 21.99 0.83
CA THR A 63 0.03 22.10 1.13
C THR A 63 0.31 21.46 2.49
N PRO A 64 1.10 20.37 2.55
CA PRO A 64 1.48 19.75 3.82
C PRO A 64 2.17 20.72 4.76
N LYS A 65 1.84 20.62 6.05
CA LYS A 65 2.46 21.48 7.08
C LYS A 65 3.89 21.07 7.43
N GLU A 66 4.19 19.77 7.38
CA GLU A 66 5.46 19.20 7.80
C GLU A 66 5.95 18.20 6.74
N LEU A 67 7.22 18.31 6.36
CA LEU A 67 7.82 17.51 5.29
C LEU A 67 9.19 16.91 5.68
N SER A 68 9.67 17.09 6.92
CA SER A 68 11.01 16.66 7.34
C SER A 68 11.26 15.15 7.22
N HIS A 69 10.21 14.33 7.29
CA HIS A 69 10.29 12.88 7.07
C HIS A 69 10.33 12.49 5.59
N THR A 70 9.89 13.35 4.67
CA THR A 70 9.90 13.07 3.23
C THR A 70 11.32 13.12 2.67
N LYS A 71 11.68 12.12 1.84
CA LYS A 71 13.05 11.97 1.29
C LYS A 71 13.13 12.11 -0.22
N ASN A 72 11.99 12.19 -0.90
CA ASN A 72 11.90 12.28 -2.36
C ASN A 72 10.54 12.85 -2.79
N GLU A 73 10.41 13.20 -4.07
CA GLU A 73 9.21 13.79 -4.65
C GLU A 73 7.98 12.85 -4.58
N ALA A 74 8.18 11.53 -4.64
CA ALA A 74 7.08 10.59 -4.49
C ALA A 74 6.49 10.64 -3.07
N GLY A 75 7.35 10.67 -2.05
CA GLY A 75 6.96 10.87 -0.66
C GLY A 75 6.26 12.21 -0.43
N ALA A 76 6.76 13.29 -1.03
CA ALA A 76 6.11 14.61 -0.94
C ALA A 76 4.71 14.61 -1.57
N ARG A 77 4.50 13.92 -2.70
CA ARG A 77 3.17 13.77 -3.32
C ARG A 77 2.22 12.94 -2.46
N ASN A 78 2.70 11.86 -1.85
CA ASN A 78 1.90 11.06 -0.93
C ASN A 78 1.51 11.89 0.30
N GLU A 79 2.43 12.71 0.83
CA GLU A 79 2.19 13.55 2.00
C GLU A 79 1.05 14.57 1.77
N VAL A 80 0.85 15.06 0.54
CA VAL A 80 -0.32 15.91 0.21
C VAL A 80 -1.63 15.20 0.53
N LEU A 81 -1.75 13.92 0.15
CA LEU A 81 -2.96 13.13 0.32
C LEU A 81 -3.16 12.69 1.77
N VAL A 82 -2.06 12.47 2.48
CA VAL A 82 -2.01 12.11 3.89
C VAL A 82 -2.39 13.30 4.78
N ASP A 83 -1.67 14.42 4.67
CA ASP A 83 -1.89 15.60 5.51
C ASP A 83 -3.28 16.22 5.29
N TRP A 84 -3.85 16.11 4.07
CA TRP A 84 -5.22 16.51 3.77
C TRP A 84 -6.26 15.85 4.70
N ARG A 85 -6.04 14.58 5.04
CA ARG A 85 -6.95 13.76 5.87
C ARG A 85 -6.60 13.76 7.35
N ARG A 86 -5.44 14.30 7.73
CA ARG A 86 -4.95 14.28 9.12
C ARG A 86 -5.85 15.02 10.11
N SER A 87 -6.61 16.00 9.65
CA SER A 87 -7.58 16.73 10.48
C SER A 87 -8.92 15.99 10.67
N TRP A 88 -9.15 14.89 9.96
CA TRP A 88 -10.40 14.15 10.03
C TRP A 88 -10.37 13.14 11.17
N PRO A 89 -11.54 12.72 11.69
CA PRO A 89 -11.62 11.53 12.53
C PRO A 89 -11.26 10.28 11.73
N GLY A 90 -10.52 9.34 12.32
CA GLY A 90 -10.18 8.05 11.70
C GLY A 90 -11.36 7.31 11.06
N PRO A 91 -12.53 7.21 11.73
CA PRO A 91 -13.73 6.61 11.13
C PRO A 91 -14.21 7.27 9.83
N ARG A 92 -13.97 8.58 9.64
CA ARG A 92 -14.29 9.28 8.40
C ARG A 92 -13.32 8.90 7.27
N VAL A 93 -12.04 8.69 7.59
CA VAL A 93 -11.06 8.17 6.62
C VAL A 93 -11.42 6.75 6.20
N LEU A 94 -11.92 5.93 7.15
CA LEU A 94 -12.42 4.58 6.86
C LEU A 94 -13.68 4.59 5.97
N GLU A 95 -14.60 5.53 6.17
CA GLU A 95 -15.75 5.69 5.28
C GLU A 95 -15.31 5.99 3.84
N GLU A 96 -14.39 6.93 3.65
CA GLU A 96 -13.83 7.24 2.33
C GLU A 96 -13.08 6.03 1.74
N PHE A 97 -12.33 5.28 2.55
CA PHE A 97 -11.67 4.05 2.13
C PHE A 97 -12.65 3.03 1.55
N ARG A 98 -13.78 2.80 2.23
CA ARG A 98 -14.84 1.89 1.74
C ARG A 98 -15.42 2.36 0.42
N GLU A 99 -15.70 3.65 0.29
CA GLU A 99 -16.24 4.24 -0.94
C GLU A 99 -15.28 4.04 -2.11
N VAL A 100 -14.02 4.46 -1.96
CA VAL A 100 -13.06 4.43 -3.07
C VAL A 100 -12.67 3.01 -3.44
N THR A 101 -12.47 2.12 -2.47
CA THR A 101 -12.12 0.72 -2.76
C THR A 101 -13.29 -0.06 -3.35
N GLY A 102 -14.53 0.23 -2.94
CA GLY A 102 -15.74 -0.31 -3.57
C GLY A 102 -15.84 0.07 -5.04
N LEU A 103 -15.72 1.37 -5.36
CA LEU A 103 -15.73 1.86 -6.75
C LEU A 103 -14.55 1.31 -7.56
N ARG A 104 -13.36 1.21 -6.95
CA ARG A 104 -12.20 0.59 -7.61
C ARG A 104 -12.46 -0.87 -7.94
N LEU A 105 -13.08 -1.62 -7.03
CA LEU A 105 -13.41 -3.02 -7.25
C LEU A 105 -14.42 -3.18 -8.38
N GLU A 106 -15.45 -2.33 -8.46
CA GLU A 106 -16.39 -2.31 -9.59
C GLU A 106 -15.66 -2.10 -10.92
N VAL A 107 -14.76 -1.13 -11.00
CA VAL A 107 -13.93 -0.90 -12.20
C VAL A 107 -13.11 -2.13 -12.54
N LEU A 108 -12.43 -2.73 -11.57
CA LEU A 108 -11.57 -3.91 -11.80
C LEU A 108 -12.35 -5.14 -12.23
N ARG A 109 -13.54 -5.37 -11.68
CA ARG A 109 -14.42 -6.49 -12.05
C ARG A 109 -15.09 -6.28 -13.41
N ALA A 110 -15.20 -5.05 -13.88
CA ALA A 110 -15.73 -4.71 -15.21
C ALA A 110 -14.68 -4.77 -16.33
N MET A 111 -13.38 -4.89 -16.01
CA MET A 111 -12.32 -4.99 -17.01
C MET A 111 -12.45 -6.27 -17.83
N GLY A 112 -12.28 -6.13 -19.14
CA GLY A 112 -12.37 -7.20 -20.11
C GLY A 112 -11.01 -7.83 -20.45
N PRO A 113 -11.01 -8.84 -21.35
CA PRO A 113 -9.78 -9.47 -21.83
C PRO A 113 -8.83 -8.45 -22.46
N GLY A 114 -7.59 -8.42 -21.99
CA GLY A 114 -6.53 -7.54 -22.50
C GLY A 114 -6.40 -6.20 -21.77
N ASP A 115 -7.39 -5.76 -20.99
CA ASP A 115 -7.30 -4.51 -20.22
C ASP A 115 -6.20 -4.56 -19.16
N PHE A 116 -5.93 -5.76 -18.59
CA PHE A 116 -4.85 -5.97 -17.63
C PHE A 116 -3.46 -5.83 -18.26
N GLU A 117 -3.34 -6.02 -19.57
CA GLU A 117 -2.09 -5.88 -20.33
C GLU A 117 -1.90 -4.47 -20.90
N ALA A 118 -2.89 -3.58 -20.72
CA ALA A 118 -2.79 -2.20 -21.17
C ALA A 118 -1.62 -1.47 -20.48
N GLU A 119 -0.88 -0.69 -21.26
CA GLU A 119 0.26 0.09 -20.77
C GLU A 119 -0.21 1.18 -19.79
N THR A 120 0.54 1.34 -18.71
CA THR A 120 0.28 2.35 -17.68
C THR A 120 1.59 2.79 -17.00
N GLN A 121 1.47 3.82 -16.15
CA GLN A 121 2.56 4.25 -15.27
C GLN A 121 2.42 3.59 -13.90
N THR A 122 3.50 2.97 -13.44
CA THR A 122 3.59 2.39 -12.09
C THR A 122 4.58 3.18 -11.21
N PRO A 123 4.59 2.98 -9.89
CA PRO A 123 5.59 3.59 -9.01
C PRO A 123 7.05 3.24 -9.34
N ILE A 124 7.30 2.15 -10.07
CA ILE A 124 8.65 1.71 -10.45
C ILE A 124 8.96 1.98 -11.94
N GLY A 125 8.11 2.73 -12.64
CA GLY A 125 8.24 3.07 -14.05
C GLY A 125 7.09 2.54 -14.92
N PRO A 126 7.20 2.64 -16.26
CA PRO A 126 6.22 2.09 -17.19
C PRO A 126 6.02 0.58 -17.00
N GLY A 127 4.79 0.10 -17.18
CA GLY A 127 4.42 -1.31 -17.08
C GLY A 127 2.97 -1.52 -17.53
N THR A 128 2.37 -2.63 -17.12
CA THR A 128 0.96 -2.95 -17.41
C THR A 128 0.03 -2.65 -16.22
N VAL A 129 -1.29 -2.62 -16.44
CA VAL A 129 -2.26 -2.56 -15.34
C VAL A 129 -2.10 -3.74 -14.37
N ARG A 130 -1.73 -4.92 -14.87
CA ARG A 130 -1.38 -6.07 -14.03
C ARG A 130 -0.18 -5.78 -13.14
N ASP A 131 0.88 -5.20 -13.69
CA ASP A 131 2.07 -4.84 -12.91
C ASP A 131 1.74 -3.83 -11.81
N LEU A 132 0.91 -2.84 -12.15
CA LEU A 132 0.41 -1.85 -11.19
C LEU A 132 -0.36 -2.53 -10.07
N LEU A 133 -1.33 -3.40 -10.36
CA LEU A 133 -2.10 -4.11 -9.33
C LEU A 133 -1.21 -4.99 -8.45
N ALA A 134 -0.24 -5.66 -9.04
CA ALA A 134 0.71 -6.47 -8.30
C ALA A 134 1.53 -5.62 -7.30
N ILE A 135 1.86 -4.37 -7.65
CA ILE A 135 2.47 -3.38 -6.74
C ILE A 135 1.47 -2.90 -5.70
N ARG A 136 0.22 -2.59 -6.09
CA ARG A 136 -0.82 -2.09 -5.19
C ARG A 136 -1.19 -3.10 -4.10
N ILE A 137 -1.28 -4.39 -4.41
CA ILE A 137 -1.51 -5.46 -3.42
C ILE A 137 -0.40 -5.48 -2.37
N PHE A 138 0.86 -5.39 -2.82
CA PHE A 138 2.01 -5.35 -1.93
C PHE A 138 2.03 -4.08 -1.06
N ASP A 139 1.79 -2.92 -1.65
CA ASP A 139 1.73 -1.63 -0.94
C ASP A 139 0.64 -1.64 0.13
N ALA A 140 -0.57 -2.09 -0.22
CA ALA A 140 -1.67 -2.22 0.73
C ALA A 140 -1.35 -3.20 1.87
N TRP A 141 -0.76 -4.36 1.56
CA TRP A 141 -0.42 -5.35 2.57
C TRP A 141 0.69 -4.85 3.51
N VAL A 142 1.75 -4.21 3.00
CA VAL A 142 2.81 -3.65 3.85
C VAL A 142 2.25 -2.60 4.80
N HIS A 143 1.43 -1.68 4.30
CA HIS A 143 0.81 -0.66 5.14
C HIS A 143 -0.22 -1.23 6.11
N GLU A 144 -0.91 -2.31 5.76
CA GLU A 144 -1.69 -3.09 6.73
C GLU A 144 -0.79 -3.61 7.86
N GLN A 145 0.37 -4.19 7.54
CA GLN A 145 1.29 -4.67 8.56
C GLN A 145 1.87 -3.53 9.42
N ASP A 146 2.14 -2.36 8.84
CA ASP A 146 2.55 -1.17 9.60
C ASP A 146 1.49 -0.78 10.63
N MET A 147 0.21 -0.77 10.22
CA MET A 147 -0.91 -0.49 11.13
C MET A 147 -1.03 -1.55 12.21
N ARG A 148 -0.99 -2.85 11.84
CA ARG A 148 -1.12 -3.98 12.78
C ARG A 148 -0.03 -3.99 13.84
N ARG A 149 1.22 -3.72 13.46
CA ARG A 149 2.34 -3.62 14.42
C ARG A 149 2.14 -2.46 15.39
N ALA A 150 1.74 -1.29 14.87
CA ALA A 150 1.52 -0.09 15.69
C ALA A 150 0.46 -0.30 16.78
N VAL A 151 -0.62 -1.04 16.49
CA VAL A 151 -1.70 -1.31 17.46
C VAL A 151 -1.61 -2.69 18.12
N ASN A 152 -0.52 -3.43 17.91
CA ASN A 152 -0.29 -4.78 18.42
C ASN A 152 -1.44 -5.78 18.12
N ARG A 153 -1.93 -5.78 16.87
CA ARG A 153 -2.98 -6.70 16.37
C ARG A 153 -2.49 -7.52 15.18
N PRO A 154 -1.62 -8.53 15.40
CA PRO A 154 -1.08 -9.35 14.32
C PRO A 154 -2.20 -10.05 13.52
N GLY A 155 -2.00 -10.21 12.22
CA GLY A 155 -2.98 -10.85 11.35
C GLY A 155 -2.64 -10.67 9.87
N HIS A 156 -3.31 -11.45 9.02
CA HIS A 156 -3.09 -11.45 7.57
C HIS A 156 -1.62 -11.72 7.17
N LEU A 157 -0.91 -12.53 7.97
CA LEU A 157 0.47 -12.94 7.73
C LEU A 157 0.59 -14.18 6.83
N GLU A 158 -0.54 -14.81 6.51
CA GLU A 158 -0.64 -16.03 5.73
C GLU A 158 -1.64 -15.86 4.59
N GLY A 159 -1.61 -16.81 3.64
CA GLY A 159 -2.54 -16.90 2.55
C GLY A 159 -2.15 -16.09 1.32
N PRO A 160 -3.03 -16.02 0.31
CA PRO A 160 -2.64 -15.67 -1.05
C PRO A 160 -2.11 -14.23 -1.22
N VAL A 161 -2.51 -13.29 -0.36
CA VAL A 161 -2.01 -11.91 -0.37
C VAL A 161 -0.62 -11.84 0.27
N ALA A 162 -0.43 -12.45 1.43
CA ALA A 162 0.86 -12.50 2.12
C ALA A 162 1.91 -13.21 1.27
N GLU A 163 1.57 -14.35 0.65
CA GLU A 163 2.44 -15.06 -0.28
C GLU A 163 2.85 -14.19 -1.48
N HIS A 164 1.92 -13.43 -2.05
CA HIS A 164 2.21 -12.50 -3.14
C HIS A 164 3.17 -11.39 -2.69
N ALA A 165 2.90 -10.78 -1.53
CA ALA A 165 3.74 -9.73 -0.98
C ALA A 165 5.16 -10.22 -0.68
N MET A 166 5.30 -11.37 -0.03
CA MET A 166 6.57 -12.01 0.27
C MET A 166 7.32 -12.41 -1.01
N GLY A 167 6.61 -12.95 -2.00
CA GLY A 167 7.19 -13.25 -3.32
C GLY A 167 7.78 -12.01 -3.99
N ARG A 168 7.10 -10.86 -3.90
CA ARG A 168 7.63 -9.59 -4.42
C ARG A 168 8.86 -9.11 -3.65
N MET A 169 8.89 -9.23 -2.32
CA MET A 169 10.08 -8.91 -1.53
C MET A 169 11.26 -9.78 -1.96
N ALA A 170 11.05 -11.10 -2.06
CA ALA A 170 12.08 -12.06 -2.47
C ALA A 170 12.64 -11.72 -3.86
N MET A 171 11.79 -11.34 -4.82
CA MET A 171 12.22 -10.92 -6.16
C MET A 171 13.04 -9.62 -6.17
N ALA A 172 12.84 -8.73 -5.19
CA ALA A 172 13.61 -7.50 -5.06
C ALA A 172 15.00 -7.73 -4.44
N MET A 173 15.18 -8.80 -3.65
CA MET A 173 16.41 -9.05 -2.89
C MET A 173 17.68 -9.12 -3.75
N PRO A 174 17.71 -9.81 -4.92
CA PRO A 174 18.91 -9.83 -5.77
C PRO A 174 19.38 -8.42 -6.17
N TYR A 175 18.44 -7.52 -6.49
CA TYR A 175 18.77 -6.13 -6.81
C TYR A 175 19.32 -5.40 -5.58
N VAL A 176 18.68 -5.55 -4.41
CA VAL A 176 19.12 -4.91 -3.17
C VAL A 176 20.53 -5.37 -2.81
N ILE A 177 20.81 -6.67 -2.81
CA ILE A 177 22.13 -7.22 -2.50
C ILE A 177 23.15 -6.71 -3.52
N GLY A 178 22.91 -6.96 -4.82
CA GLY A 178 23.91 -6.69 -5.85
C GLY A 178 24.17 -5.21 -6.10
N ARG A 179 23.16 -4.33 -5.89
CA ARG A 179 23.26 -2.92 -6.27
C ARG A 179 23.29 -1.95 -5.11
N LYS A 180 22.71 -2.30 -3.95
CA LYS A 180 22.69 -1.42 -2.77
C LYS A 180 23.71 -1.85 -1.72
N VAL A 181 23.80 -3.14 -1.41
CA VAL A 181 24.81 -3.66 -0.47
C VAL A 181 26.19 -3.73 -1.14
N GLN A 182 26.24 -4.17 -2.41
CA GLN A 182 27.47 -4.30 -3.20
C GLN A 182 28.58 -5.08 -2.48
N PRO A 183 28.32 -6.34 -2.05
CA PRO A 183 29.37 -7.15 -1.44
C PRO A 183 30.46 -7.51 -2.46
N ALA A 184 31.63 -7.90 -1.98
CA ALA A 184 32.71 -8.36 -2.85
C ALA A 184 32.31 -9.63 -3.63
N ASP A 185 32.84 -9.79 -4.84
CA ASP A 185 32.61 -10.98 -5.65
C ASP A 185 32.97 -12.26 -4.88
N GLY A 186 32.11 -13.27 -4.99
CA GLY A 186 32.26 -14.54 -4.24
C GLY A 186 31.71 -14.51 -2.81
N THR A 187 31.13 -13.39 -2.35
CA THR A 187 30.42 -13.34 -1.06
C THR A 187 29.13 -14.15 -1.11
N GLU A 188 28.98 -15.07 -0.15
CA GLU A 188 27.71 -15.77 0.11
C GLU A 188 26.83 -14.93 1.04
N VAL A 189 25.56 -14.75 0.67
CA VAL A 189 24.58 -14.01 1.47
C VAL A 189 23.50 -14.96 1.94
N VAL A 190 23.33 -15.06 3.26
CA VAL A 190 22.29 -15.87 3.89
C VAL A 190 21.24 -14.94 4.50
N PHE A 191 19.97 -15.21 4.21
CA PHE A 191 18.85 -14.55 4.86
C PHE A 191 18.37 -15.40 6.02
N ASP A 192 18.58 -14.91 7.24
CA ASP A 192 17.91 -15.42 8.43
C ASP A 192 16.62 -14.63 8.64
N VAL A 193 15.48 -15.24 8.32
CA VAL A 193 14.15 -14.61 8.42
C VAL A 193 13.44 -15.22 9.61
N THR A 194 13.45 -14.49 10.72
CA THR A 194 12.72 -14.84 11.94
C THR A 194 11.43 -14.04 12.01
N GLY A 195 10.31 -14.73 12.23
CA GLY A 195 8.99 -14.12 12.45
C GLY A 195 8.88 -13.40 13.79
#